data_AF-A0A7U6GL04-F1
#
_entry.id   AF-A0A7U6GL04-F1
#
_cell.length_a   1.000
_cell.length_b   1.000
_cell.length_c   1.000
_cell.angle_alpha   90.00
_cell.angle_beta   90.00
_cell.angle_gamma   90.00
#
_symmetry.space_group_name_H-M   'P 1'
#
loop_
_entity.id
_entity.type
_entity.pdbx_description
1 polymer ?
#
loop_
_entity_poly.entity_id
_entity_poly.type
_entity_poly.pdbx_seq_one_letter_code
_entity_poly.pdbx_strand_id
1 'polypeptide(L)'
;MRMRGILGMALLLVAPSAFASGVATLATGSGQNSETMVLEYDDQGHVRMNMPKSQEGAGYMLNRDGKIWMVMNMQGQVMVMDMARMAAMAAPTGDDAMQQEFISAKPTGDQEMVAGFKGEVYDLKWKDKKGVQSARVVLSRDPVVVEYSNAWMQFAENMAKSMGQKTQNSIGDYLKGKGLGMLRMGDDFKVVSIEPGKVNARDFVLPKATMQMPMFGG
;
A
#
# COMPACT_ATOMS: atom_id res chain seq x y z
N MET A 1 56.83 -26.17 21.42
CA MET A 1 55.36 -26.00 21.36
C MET A 1 55.04 -24.54 21.72
N ARG A 2 54.78 -23.67 20.74
CA ARG A 2 54.30 -22.29 20.96
C ARG A 2 53.23 -21.99 19.90
N MET A 3 52.07 -21.57 20.40
CA MET A 3 50.77 -21.52 19.71
C MET A 3 50.73 -20.49 18.58
N ARG A 4 50.06 -20.90 17.49
CA ARG A 4 49.64 -20.07 16.35
C ARG A 4 48.50 -19.15 16.79
N GLY A 5 48.70 -17.83 16.75
CA GLY A 5 47.62 -16.85 16.87
C GLY A 5 47.07 -16.51 15.48
N ILE A 6 45.89 -17.04 15.14
CA ILE A 6 45.15 -16.63 13.95
C ILE A 6 44.34 -15.39 14.33
N LEU A 7 44.67 -14.25 13.75
CA LEU A 7 43.93 -13.01 13.89
C LEU A 7 42.71 -13.08 12.96
N GLY A 8 41.55 -13.44 13.52
CA GLY A 8 40.27 -13.45 12.80
C GLY A 8 39.71 -12.04 12.68
N MET A 9 39.81 -11.45 11.49
CA MET A 9 39.20 -10.15 11.17
C MET A 9 37.71 -10.37 10.88
N ALA A 10 36.85 -10.09 11.87
CA ALA A 10 35.40 -10.15 11.72
C ALA A 10 34.92 -8.96 10.87
N LEU A 11 34.50 -9.24 9.63
CA LEU A 11 33.84 -8.28 8.75
C LEU A 11 32.39 -8.11 9.23
N LEU A 12 32.11 -7.02 9.93
CA LEU A 12 30.74 -6.60 10.26
C LEU A 12 30.05 -6.13 8.97
N LEU A 13 29.25 -7.02 8.38
CA LEU A 13 28.28 -6.66 7.33
C LEU A 13 27.24 -5.71 7.94
N VAL A 14 27.45 -4.41 7.76
CA VAL A 14 26.40 -3.41 7.99
C VAL A 14 25.39 -3.60 6.86
N ALA A 15 24.34 -4.38 7.13
CA ALA A 15 23.21 -4.45 6.21
C ALA A 15 22.62 -3.04 6.09
N PRO A 16 22.42 -2.51 4.86
CA PRO A 16 21.73 -1.24 4.70
C PRO A 16 20.35 -1.40 5.32
N SER A 17 20.08 -0.61 6.36
CA SER A 17 18.74 -0.48 6.90
C SER A 17 17.88 0.02 5.76
N ALA A 18 16.98 -0.84 5.25
CA ALA A 18 15.86 -0.35 4.46
C ALA A 18 15.21 0.74 5.32
N PHE A 19 15.12 1.96 4.79
CA PHE A 19 14.54 3.07 5.51
C PHE A 19 13.09 2.71 5.69
N ALA A 20 12.71 2.31 6.92
CA ALA A 20 11.39 1.82 7.31
C ALA A 20 10.24 2.85 7.14
N SER A 21 10.45 3.87 6.31
CA SER A 21 9.54 4.95 6.01
C SER A 21 9.86 5.53 4.63
N GLY A 22 8.86 6.09 3.97
CA GLY A 22 9.08 6.74 2.68
C GLY A 22 7.82 7.32 2.08
N VAL A 23 7.98 7.84 0.87
CA VAL A 23 6.92 8.39 0.04
C VAL A 23 6.93 7.69 -1.31
N ALA A 24 5.80 7.15 -1.73
CA ALA A 24 5.62 6.54 -3.03
C ALA A 24 4.55 7.28 -3.83
N THR A 25 4.86 7.56 -5.09
CA THR A 25 3.90 8.13 -6.04
C THR A 25 3.40 7.02 -6.96
N LEU A 26 2.09 6.85 -7.05
CA LEU A 26 1.43 5.81 -7.80
C LEU A 26 0.57 6.42 -8.89
N ALA A 27 0.63 5.85 -10.09
CA ALA A 27 -0.31 6.13 -11.15
C ALA A 27 -1.35 5.01 -11.19
N THR A 28 -2.62 5.38 -11.14
CA THR A 28 -3.78 4.49 -11.27
C THR A 28 -4.62 4.87 -12.48
N GLY A 29 -5.19 3.89 -13.17
CA GLY A 29 -5.92 4.09 -14.42
C GLY A 29 -4.98 4.23 -15.63
N SER A 30 -5.57 4.18 -16.82
CA SER A 30 -4.86 4.14 -18.10
C SER A 30 -5.18 5.34 -19.00
N GLY A 31 -4.19 5.74 -19.81
CA GLY A 31 -4.34 6.83 -20.78
C GLY A 31 -4.65 8.18 -20.15
N GLN A 32 -5.65 8.89 -20.69
CA GLN A 32 -6.05 10.23 -20.21
C GLN A 32 -6.77 10.21 -18.84
N ASN A 33 -7.16 9.03 -18.35
CA ASN A 33 -7.80 8.85 -17.04
C ASN A 33 -6.80 8.40 -15.96
N SER A 34 -5.50 8.58 -16.20
CA SER A 34 -4.49 8.26 -15.20
C SER A 34 -4.52 9.30 -14.07
N GLU A 35 -4.80 8.85 -12.86
CA GLU A 35 -4.73 9.65 -11.64
C GLU A 35 -3.47 9.32 -10.86
N THR A 36 -2.91 10.32 -10.20
CA THR A 36 -1.73 10.14 -9.35
C THR A 36 -2.11 10.20 -7.88
N MET A 37 -1.69 9.20 -7.12
CA MET A 37 -1.90 9.08 -5.69
C MET A 37 -0.55 9.08 -4.98
N VAL A 38 -0.49 9.71 -3.80
CA VAL A 38 0.73 9.74 -2.99
C VAL A 38 0.52 8.95 -1.71
N LEU A 39 1.37 7.95 -1.49
CA LEU A 39 1.40 7.11 -0.31
C LEU A 39 2.59 7.50 0.57
N GLU A 40 2.33 7.93 1.79
CA GLU A 40 3.35 8.11 2.82
C GLU A 40 3.25 6.96 3.82
N TYR A 41 4.37 6.39 4.23
CA TYR A 41 4.39 5.26 5.17
C TYR A 41 5.53 5.38 6.19
N ASP A 42 5.32 4.83 7.38
CA ASP A 42 6.29 4.81 8.47
C ASP A 42 6.56 3.40 9.02
N ASP A 43 7.49 3.31 9.96
CA ASP A 43 8.00 2.06 10.53
C ASP A 43 7.05 1.43 11.54
N GLN A 44 5.99 2.16 11.90
CA GLN A 44 4.94 1.73 12.81
C GLN A 44 3.77 1.11 12.03
N GLY A 45 3.87 1.02 10.70
CA GLY A 45 2.81 0.53 9.83
C GLY A 45 1.68 1.53 9.63
N HIS A 46 1.93 2.82 9.91
CA HIS A 46 1.00 3.87 9.52
C HIS A 46 1.16 4.15 8.04
N VAL A 47 0.03 4.41 7.39
CA VAL A 47 -0.02 4.71 5.97
C VAL A 47 -0.97 5.86 5.74
N ARG A 48 -0.52 6.90 5.06
CA ARG A 48 -1.34 8.03 4.64
C ARG A 48 -1.40 8.04 3.12
N MET A 49 -2.62 8.02 2.59
CA MET A 49 -2.88 8.09 1.17
C MET A 49 -3.53 9.43 0.85
N ASN A 50 -2.78 10.33 0.24
CA ASN A 50 -3.28 11.62 -0.21
C ASN A 50 -4.03 11.43 -1.53
N MET A 51 -5.31 11.82 -1.54
CA MET A 51 -6.13 11.76 -2.74
C MET A 51 -5.82 12.98 -3.63
N PRO A 52 -5.97 12.87 -4.96
CA PRO A 52 -5.91 14.02 -5.84
C PRO A 52 -6.87 15.10 -5.36
N LYS A 53 -6.49 16.38 -5.47
CA LYS A 53 -7.40 17.47 -5.13
C LYS A 53 -8.60 17.42 -6.09
N SER A 54 -9.79 17.15 -5.56
CA SER A 54 -11.04 17.28 -6.31
C SER A 54 -11.63 18.68 -6.10
N GLN A 55 -12.66 19.03 -6.87
CA GLN A 55 -13.41 20.28 -6.68
C GLN A 55 -14.08 20.36 -5.30
N GLU A 56 -14.27 19.22 -4.61
CA GLU A 56 -14.95 19.11 -3.31
C GLU A 56 -13.98 19.23 -2.11
N GLY A 57 -12.67 19.31 -2.36
CA GLY A 57 -11.65 19.54 -1.33
C GLY A 57 -10.44 18.62 -1.43
N ALA A 58 -9.44 18.88 -0.59
CA ALA A 58 -8.31 17.97 -0.38
C ALA A 58 -8.68 16.98 0.74
N GLY A 59 -8.61 15.69 0.44
CA GLY A 59 -8.82 14.61 1.40
C GLY A 59 -7.64 13.66 1.45
N TYR A 60 -7.51 12.95 2.57
CA TYR A 60 -6.58 11.83 2.69
C TYR A 60 -7.20 10.71 3.50
N MET A 61 -6.74 9.49 3.24
CA MET A 61 -7.01 8.34 4.10
C MET A 61 -5.79 8.04 4.97
N LEU A 62 -6.03 7.69 6.21
CA LEU A 62 -5.00 7.37 7.20
C LEU A 62 -5.28 6.00 7.80
N ASN A 63 -4.39 5.05 7.55
CA ASN A 63 -4.29 3.81 8.30
C ASN A 63 -3.53 4.06 9.59
N ARG A 64 -4.21 3.92 10.72
CA ARG A 64 -3.65 4.09 12.04
C ARG A 64 -4.33 3.18 13.05
N ASP A 65 -3.53 2.50 13.87
CA ASP A 65 -4.01 1.61 14.93
C ASP A 65 -4.97 0.51 14.38
N GLY A 66 -4.68 0.01 13.17
CA GLY A 66 -5.48 -1.01 12.49
C GLY A 66 -6.81 -0.51 11.91
N LYS A 67 -7.06 0.80 11.93
CA LYS A 67 -8.28 1.42 11.39
C LYS A 67 -7.94 2.34 10.22
N ILE A 68 -8.84 2.42 9.25
CA ILE A 68 -8.75 3.43 8.21
C ILE A 68 -9.66 4.61 8.55
N TRP A 69 -9.07 5.79 8.60
CA TRP A 69 -9.75 7.07 8.80
C TRP A 69 -9.76 7.85 7.50
N MET A 70 -10.91 8.37 7.11
CA MET A 70 -11.02 9.37 6.05
C MET A 70 -11.01 10.76 6.68
N VAL A 71 -10.09 11.61 6.23
CA VAL A 71 -10.00 13.00 6.65
C VAL A 71 -10.25 13.88 5.44
N MET A 72 -11.23 14.78 5.56
CA MET A 72 -11.59 15.71 4.49
C MET A 72 -11.74 17.11 5.07
N ASN A 73 -11.38 18.11 4.27
CA ASN A 73 -11.70 19.49 4.56
C ASN A 73 -12.84 19.95 3.65
N MET A 74 -14.02 20.16 4.23
CA MET A 74 -15.18 20.71 3.53
C MET A 74 -15.46 22.11 4.07
N GLN A 75 -15.33 23.12 3.20
CA GLN A 75 -15.62 24.52 3.53
C GLN A 75 -14.86 25.04 4.78
N GLY A 76 -13.60 24.60 4.97
CA GLY A 76 -12.78 24.99 6.12
C GLY A 76 -13.06 24.16 7.38
N GLN A 77 -13.99 23.21 7.34
CA GLN A 77 -14.29 22.30 8.43
C GLN A 77 -13.62 20.94 8.18
N VAL A 78 -12.87 20.46 9.19
CA VAL A 78 -12.24 19.15 9.18
C VAL A 78 -13.26 18.12 9.64
N MET A 79 -13.54 17.17 8.75
CA MET A 79 -14.30 15.96 9.06
C MET A 79 -13.35 14.77 9.14
N VAL A 80 -13.59 13.93 10.14
CA VAL A 80 -12.83 12.71 10.37
C VAL A 80 -13.82 11.57 10.54
N MET A 81 -13.76 10.59 9.65
CA MET A 81 -14.70 9.48 9.61
C MET A 81 -13.98 8.14 9.66
N ASP A 82 -14.50 7.22 10.48
CA ASP A 82 -14.05 5.82 10.52
C ASP A 82 -14.66 5.08 9.33
N MET A 83 -13.82 4.51 8.46
CA MET A 83 -14.27 3.77 7.27
C MET A 83 -15.18 2.59 7.63
N ALA A 84 -14.92 1.91 8.76
CA ALA A 84 -15.74 0.78 9.18
C ALA A 84 -17.14 1.23 9.61
N ARG A 85 -17.25 2.39 10.27
CA ARG A 85 -18.54 2.99 10.60
C ARG A 85 -19.28 3.44 9.34
N MET A 86 -18.58 4.05 8.39
CA MET A 86 -19.19 4.43 7.11
C MET A 86 -19.71 3.21 6.35
N ALA A 87 -18.93 2.13 6.29
CA ALA A 87 -19.35 0.87 5.68
C ALA A 87 -20.58 0.25 6.39
N ALA A 88 -20.69 0.38 7.71
CA ALA A 88 -21.86 -0.08 8.46
C ALA A 88 -23.11 0.79 8.26
N MET A 89 -22.94 2.08 7.98
CA MET A 89 -24.03 3.02 7.67
C MET A 89 -24.48 2.95 6.21
N ALA A 90 -23.56 2.64 5.30
CA ALA A 90 -23.93 2.27 3.94
C ALA A 90 -24.75 0.97 4.01
N ALA A 91 -25.88 0.91 3.30
CA ALA A 91 -26.57 -0.36 3.13
C ALA A 91 -25.56 -1.40 2.60
N PRO A 92 -25.64 -2.68 2.99
CA PRO A 92 -24.78 -3.72 2.45
C PRO A 92 -25.11 -3.90 0.96
N THR A 93 -24.54 -3.04 0.12
CA THR A 93 -24.25 -3.38 -1.26
C THR A 93 -23.22 -4.49 -1.10
N GLY A 94 -23.66 -5.74 -1.24
CA GLY A 94 -22.84 -6.95 -1.10
C GLY A 94 -21.75 -7.05 -2.18
N ASP A 95 -21.08 -5.95 -2.49
CA ASP A 95 -20.00 -5.81 -3.43
C ASP A 95 -18.69 -6.05 -2.70
N ASP A 96 -18.33 -7.33 -2.57
CA ASP A 96 -16.96 -7.78 -2.27
C ASP A 96 -15.97 -7.45 -3.41
N ALA A 97 -16.06 -6.24 -4.00
CA ALA A 97 -15.25 -5.82 -5.14
C ALA A 97 -13.74 -5.84 -4.85
N MET A 98 -13.34 -5.94 -3.58
CA MET A 98 -11.95 -6.04 -3.13
C MET A 98 -11.52 -7.45 -2.72
N GLN A 99 -12.41 -8.45 -2.78
CA GLN A 99 -12.01 -9.85 -2.57
C GLN A 99 -11.28 -10.37 -3.81
N GLN A 100 -9.96 -10.53 -3.67
CA GLN A 100 -9.09 -11.13 -4.67
C GLN A 100 -8.37 -12.33 -4.06
N GLU A 101 -8.51 -13.49 -4.70
CA GLU A 101 -7.83 -14.72 -4.32
C GLU A 101 -6.68 -14.99 -5.30
N PHE A 102 -5.45 -15.05 -4.79
CA PHE A 102 -4.27 -15.38 -5.56
C PHE A 102 -4.34 -16.81 -6.10
N ILE A 103 -4.11 -16.99 -7.40
CA ILE A 103 -4.05 -18.32 -8.03
C ILE A 103 -2.59 -18.70 -8.32
N SER A 104 -1.87 -17.83 -9.04
CA SER A 104 -0.51 -18.13 -9.48
C SER A 104 0.21 -16.88 -9.97
N ALA A 105 1.53 -16.86 -9.84
CA ALA A 105 2.41 -15.92 -10.54
C ALA A 105 3.54 -16.72 -11.20
N LYS A 106 3.71 -16.57 -12.51
CA LYS A 106 4.75 -17.28 -13.27
C LYS A 106 5.75 -16.28 -13.84
N PRO A 107 7.06 -16.44 -13.61
CA PRO A 107 8.06 -15.58 -14.26
C PRO A 107 8.03 -15.81 -15.76
N THR A 108 8.11 -14.73 -16.52
CA THR A 108 8.17 -14.78 -18.00
C THR A 108 9.60 -14.88 -18.51
N GLY A 109 10.58 -14.53 -17.67
CA GLY A 109 11.99 -14.37 -18.05
C GLY A 109 12.35 -12.94 -18.49
N ASP A 110 11.36 -12.09 -18.76
CA ASP A 110 11.58 -10.70 -19.16
C ASP A 110 11.88 -9.80 -17.96
N GLN A 111 12.59 -8.70 -18.23
CA GLN A 111 12.94 -7.68 -17.24
C GLN A 111 12.45 -6.30 -17.69
N GLU A 112 12.00 -5.49 -16.73
CA GLU A 112 11.50 -4.14 -16.97
C GLU A 112 12.08 -3.17 -15.93
N MET A 113 12.38 -1.94 -16.35
CA MET A 113 12.76 -0.84 -15.46
C MET A 113 11.52 0.03 -15.19
N VAL A 114 11.12 0.13 -13.93
CA VAL A 114 9.96 0.94 -13.50
C VAL A 114 10.38 1.83 -12.34
N ALA A 115 10.14 3.14 -12.45
CA ALA A 115 10.54 4.12 -11.43
C ALA A 115 12.04 4.08 -11.06
N GLY A 116 12.90 3.64 -11.98
CA GLY A 116 14.35 3.45 -11.74
C GLY A 116 14.73 2.12 -11.08
N PHE A 117 13.75 1.28 -10.73
CA PHE A 117 13.97 -0.04 -10.15
C PHE A 117 13.90 -1.14 -11.20
N LYS A 118 14.83 -2.08 -11.12
CA LYS A 118 14.82 -3.29 -11.93
C LYS A 118 13.79 -4.27 -11.39
N GLY A 119 12.90 -4.75 -12.26
CA GLY A 119 11.95 -5.80 -11.97
C GLY A 119 11.98 -6.92 -13.00
N GLU A 120 11.41 -8.04 -12.62
CA GLU A 120 11.13 -9.19 -13.49
C GLU A 120 9.63 -9.24 -13.77
N VAL A 121 9.27 -9.61 -15.00
CA VAL A 121 7.88 -9.63 -15.44
C VAL A 121 7.27 -11.00 -15.14
N TYR A 122 6.10 -11.01 -14.49
CA TYR A 122 5.34 -12.21 -14.15
C TYR A 122 3.96 -12.17 -14.80
N ASP A 123 3.47 -13.33 -15.21
CA ASP A 123 2.06 -13.56 -15.51
C ASP A 123 1.33 -13.89 -14.20
N LEU A 124 0.59 -12.92 -13.66
CA LEU A 124 -0.21 -13.06 -12.45
C LEU A 124 -1.63 -13.50 -12.81
N LYS A 125 -2.19 -14.42 -12.02
CA LYS A 125 -3.59 -14.83 -12.06
C LYS A 125 -4.21 -14.74 -10.67
N TRP A 126 -5.40 -14.20 -10.60
CA TRP A 126 -6.21 -14.13 -9.39
C TRP A 126 -7.68 -14.38 -9.74
N LYS A 127 -8.48 -14.70 -8.74
CA LYS A 127 -9.92 -14.82 -8.85
C LYS A 127 -10.58 -13.63 -8.17
N ASP A 128 -11.53 -13.02 -8.84
CA ASP A 128 -12.45 -12.05 -8.27
C ASP A 128 -13.90 -12.46 -8.58
N LYS A 129 -14.87 -11.58 -8.30
CA LYS A 129 -16.29 -11.83 -8.60
C LYS A 129 -16.58 -12.05 -10.08
N LYS A 130 -15.78 -11.47 -10.98
CA LYS A 130 -15.95 -11.59 -12.43
C LYS A 130 -15.33 -12.88 -12.97
N GLY A 131 -14.62 -13.63 -12.14
CA GLY A 131 -14.02 -14.92 -12.47
C GLY A 131 -12.50 -14.89 -12.33
N VAL A 132 -11.82 -15.71 -13.13
CA VAL A 132 -10.36 -15.74 -13.17
C VAL A 132 -9.86 -14.58 -14.03
N GLN A 133 -9.10 -13.70 -13.41
CA GLN A 133 -8.41 -12.60 -14.06
C GLN A 133 -6.93 -12.94 -14.26
N SER A 134 -6.30 -12.21 -15.19
CA SER A 134 -4.85 -12.28 -15.39
C SER A 134 -4.28 -10.96 -15.85
N ALA A 135 -3.07 -10.63 -15.40
CA ALA A 135 -2.34 -9.46 -15.85
C ALA A 135 -0.83 -9.71 -15.80
N ARG A 136 -0.08 -8.98 -16.64
CA ARG A 136 1.37 -8.89 -16.49
C ARG A 136 1.69 -7.93 -15.35
N VAL A 137 2.55 -8.38 -14.45
CA VAL A 137 3.03 -7.60 -13.31
C VAL A 137 4.54 -7.51 -13.35
N VAL A 138 5.08 -6.40 -12.85
CA VAL A 138 6.53 -6.22 -12.69
C VAL A 138 6.82 -6.31 -11.20
N LEU A 139 7.59 -7.30 -10.80
CA LEU A 139 7.96 -7.55 -9.41
C LEU A 139 9.45 -7.34 -9.20
N SER A 140 9.83 -6.77 -8.06
CA SER A 140 11.24 -6.55 -7.70
C SER A 140 11.56 -7.14 -6.34
N ARG A 141 12.83 -7.53 -6.17
CA ARG A 141 13.42 -7.91 -4.88
C ARG A 141 14.14 -6.75 -4.20
N ASP A 142 14.14 -5.57 -4.83
CA ASP A 142 14.76 -4.39 -4.24
C ASP A 142 14.11 -4.08 -2.88
N PRO A 143 14.88 -3.94 -1.79
CA PRO A 143 14.34 -3.72 -0.45
C PRO A 143 13.38 -2.53 -0.36
N VAL A 144 13.65 -1.44 -1.08
CA VAL A 144 12.82 -0.22 -1.08
C VAL A 144 11.44 -0.52 -1.68
N VAL A 145 11.42 -1.30 -2.77
CA VAL A 145 10.17 -1.69 -3.45
C VAL A 145 9.37 -2.67 -2.60
N VAL A 146 10.04 -3.64 -1.98
CA VAL A 146 9.41 -4.61 -1.06
C VAL A 146 8.76 -3.89 0.11
N GLU A 147 9.45 -2.91 0.69
CA GLU A 147 8.97 -2.19 1.84
C GLU A 147 7.71 -1.36 1.55
N TYR A 148 7.77 -0.51 0.52
CA TYR A 148 6.60 0.23 0.05
C TYR A 148 5.42 -0.73 -0.26
N SER A 149 5.70 -1.85 -0.92
CA SER A 149 4.65 -2.81 -1.29
C SER A 149 4.00 -3.44 -0.06
N ASN A 150 4.76 -3.70 0.99
CA ASN A 150 4.22 -4.20 2.26
C ASN A 150 3.29 -3.16 2.90
N ALA A 151 3.69 -1.88 2.93
CA ALA A 151 2.84 -0.80 3.45
C ALA A 151 1.54 -0.66 2.65
N TRP A 152 1.62 -0.71 1.32
CA TRP A 152 0.46 -0.67 0.43
C TRP A 152 -0.48 -1.86 0.64
N MET A 153 0.05 -3.08 0.73
CA MET A 153 -0.75 -4.28 0.98
C MET A 153 -1.41 -4.26 2.36
N GLN A 154 -0.70 -3.80 3.40
CA GLN A 154 -1.27 -3.62 4.73
C GLN A 154 -2.42 -2.61 4.74
N PHE A 155 -2.28 -1.50 4.00
CA PHE A 155 -3.35 -0.54 3.81
C PHE A 155 -4.57 -1.20 3.12
N ALA A 156 -4.36 -1.94 2.03
CA ALA A 156 -5.42 -2.63 1.30
C ALA A 156 -6.14 -3.69 2.17
N GLU A 157 -5.41 -4.46 2.97
CA GLU A 157 -5.98 -5.42 3.92
C GLU A 157 -6.83 -4.74 5.00
N ASN A 158 -6.34 -3.65 5.59
CA ASN A 158 -7.08 -2.91 6.60
C ASN A 158 -8.32 -2.23 6.01
N MET A 159 -8.26 -1.79 4.76
CA MET A 159 -9.41 -1.30 4.01
C MET A 159 -10.46 -2.41 3.81
N ALA A 160 -10.05 -3.58 3.32
CA ALA A 160 -10.94 -4.73 3.13
C ALA A 160 -11.61 -5.15 4.45
N LYS A 161 -10.84 -5.22 5.55
CA LYS A 161 -11.37 -5.50 6.89
C LYS A 161 -12.37 -4.45 7.36
N SER A 162 -12.10 -3.17 7.11
CA SER A 162 -13.02 -2.07 7.44
C SER A 162 -14.35 -2.20 6.71
N MET A 163 -14.35 -2.76 5.50
CA MET A 163 -15.56 -3.07 4.72
C MET A 163 -16.19 -4.43 5.08
N GLY A 164 -15.72 -5.11 6.13
CA GLY A 164 -16.22 -6.43 6.53
C GLY A 164 -15.81 -7.58 5.63
N GLN A 165 -14.87 -7.37 4.70
CA GLN A 165 -14.41 -8.39 3.77
C GLN A 165 -13.32 -9.25 4.40
N LYS A 166 -13.31 -10.54 4.04
CA LYS A 166 -12.25 -11.48 4.43
C LYS A 166 -11.20 -11.51 3.33
N THR A 167 -9.95 -11.31 3.70
CA THR A 167 -8.79 -11.54 2.84
C THR A 167 -8.25 -12.93 3.15
N GLN A 168 -8.29 -13.84 2.18
CA GLN A 168 -7.65 -15.14 2.27
C GLN A 168 -6.83 -15.38 1.00
N ASN A 169 -5.62 -15.93 1.16
CA ASN A 169 -4.74 -16.26 0.05
C ASN A 169 -4.57 -15.06 -0.90
N SER A 170 -4.17 -13.91 -0.35
CA SER A 170 -4.10 -12.66 -1.12
C SER A 170 -2.84 -12.58 -1.98
N ILE A 171 -2.84 -11.68 -2.96
CA ILE A 171 -1.61 -11.34 -3.70
C ILE A 171 -0.53 -10.82 -2.74
N GLY A 172 -0.93 -10.05 -1.71
CA GLY A 172 -0.03 -9.54 -0.68
C GLY A 172 0.70 -10.65 0.09
N ASP A 173 -0.01 -11.73 0.46
CA ASP A 173 0.58 -12.88 1.14
C ASP A 173 1.67 -13.56 0.29
N TYR A 174 1.39 -13.74 -1.01
CA TYR A 174 2.37 -14.30 -1.95
C TYR A 174 3.62 -13.41 -2.06
N LEU A 175 3.43 -12.10 -2.27
CA LEU A 175 4.51 -11.14 -2.42
C LEU A 175 5.41 -11.11 -1.17
N LYS A 176 4.78 -11.00 0.00
CA LYS A 176 5.47 -11.01 1.30
C LYS A 176 6.23 -12.32 1.52
N GLY A 177 5.60 -13.47 1.25
CA GLY A 177 6.23 -14.78 1.38
C GLY A 177 7.41 -15.02 0.43
N LYS A 178 7.48 -14.30 -0.69
CA LYS A 178 8.58 -14.37 -1.67
C LYS A 178 9.62 -13.27 -1.53
N GLY A 179 9.40 -12.29 -0.65
CA GLY A 179 10.23 -11.09 -0.55
C GLY A 179 10.22 -10.29 -1.86
N LEU A 180 9.03 -10.12 -2.44
CA LEU A 180 8.80 -9.40 -3.69
C LEU A 180 7.95 -8.16 -3.42
N GLY A 181 8.29 -7.05 -4.05
CA GLY A 181 7.45 -5.86 -4.15
C GLY A 181 6.91 -5.68 -5.56
N MET A 182 5.81 -4.94 -5.69
CA MET A 182 5.09 -4.71 -6.94
C MET A 182 5.40 -3.31 -7.48
N LEU A 183 5.91 -3.24 -8.71
CA LEU A 183 6.19 -1.99 -9.41
C LEU A 183 5.09 -1.61 -10.41
N ARG A 184 4.42 -2.61 -11.00
CA ARG A 184 3.37 -2.40 -12.01
C ARG A 184 2.42 -3.60 -12.03
N MET A 185 1.15 -3.36 -12.30
CA MET A 185 0.16 -4.39 -12.57
C MET A 185 -0.74 -3.96 -13.72
N GLY A 186 -0.67 -4.68 -14.85
CA GLY A 186 -1.36 -4.29 -16.07
C GLY A 186 -0.96 -2.88 -16.52
N ASP A 187 -1.93 -2.17 -17.10
CA ASP A 187 -1.78 -0.78 -17.53
C ASP A 187 -2.42 0.21 -16.55
N ASP A 188 -3.17 -0.29 -15.56
CA ASP A 188 -3.98 0.52 -14.65
C ASP A 188 -3.28 0.80 -13.32
N PHE A 189 -2.12 0.21 -13.05
CA PHE A 189 -1.37 0.47 -11.82
C PHE A 189 0.13 0.47 -12.08
N LYS A 190 0.81 1.56 -11.72
CA LYS A 190 2.26 1.70 -11.87
C LYS A 190 2.85 2.60 -10.80
N VAL A 191 3.97 2.19 -10.22
CA VAL A 191 4.82 3.04 -9.37
C VAL A 191 5.54 4.06 -10.25
N VAL A 192 5.40 5.33 -9.89
CA VAL A 192 6.04 6.47 -10.58
C VAL A 192 7.37 6.81 -9.90
N SER A 193 7.38 6.88 -8.58
CA SER A 193 8.58 7.12 -7.76
C SER A 193 8.45 6.45 -6.40
N ILE A 194 9.60 6.11 -5.80
CA ILE A 194 9.72 5.76 -4.38
C ILE A 194 10.89 6.53 -3.80
N GLU A 195 10.60 7.35 -2.81
CA GLU A 195 11.57 8.16 -2.07
C GLU A 195 11.70 7.59 -0.66
N PRO A 196 12.71 6.74 -0.40
CA PRO A 196 12.97 6.23 0.93
C PRO A 196 13.47 7.35 1.83
N GLY A 197 13.00 7.41 3.07
CA GLY A 197 13.45 8.43 4.01
C GLY A 197 12.42 8.76 5.07
N LYS A 198 12.83 9.60 6.02
CA LYS A 198 12.00 9.94 7.18
C LYS A 198 10.84 10.84 6.79
N VAL A 199 9.63 10.32 6.96
CA VAL A 199 8.37 11.07 6.90
C VAL A 199 8.14 11.85 8.20
N ASN A 200 7.35 12.92 8.13
CA ASN A 200 7.04 13.71 9.32
C ASN A 200 5.95 13.01 10.14
N ALA A 201 6.29 12.60 11.37
CA ALA A 201 5.36 11.88 12.25
C ALA A 201 4.01 12.61 12.48
N ARG A 202 3.98 13.95 12.33
CA ARG A 202 2.75 14.74 12.44
C ARG A 202 1.75 14.42 11.32
N ASP A 203 2.19 13.92 10.17
CA ASP A 203 1.31 13.57 9.06
C ASP A 203 0.45 12.34 9.34
N PHE A 204 0.82 11.54 10.33
CA PHE A 204 0.07 10.36 10.78
C PHE A 204 -0.75 10.61 12.06
N VAL A 205 -0.84 11.87 12.51
CA VAL A 205 -1.69 12.25 13.64
C VAL A 205 -3.09 12.55 13.12
N LEU A 206 -4.09 11.93 13.74
CA LEU A 206 -5.49 12.21 13.42
C LEU A 206 -5.85 13.63 13.89
N PRO A 207 -6.36 14.51 13.01
CA PRO A 207 -6.76 15.85 13.42
C PRO A 207 -8.02 15.79 14.29
N LYS A 208 -8.24 16.83 15.10
CA LYS A 208 -9.50 16.98 15.82
C LYS A 208 -10.59 17.36 14.81
N ALA A 209 -11.66 16.57 14.75
CA ALA A 209 -12.83 16.92 13.96
C ALA A 209 -13.43 18.24 14.45
N THR A 210 -13.69 19.18 13.53
CA THR A 210 -14.35 20.45 13.85
C THR A 210 -15.85 20.40 13.61
N MET A 211 -16.31 19.42 12.84
CA MET A 211 -17.71 19.08 12.65
C MET A 211 -17.99 17.78 13.43
N GLN A 212 -18.92 17.82 14.38
CA GLN A 212 -19.47 16.60 14.97
C GLN A 212 -20.51 16.07 13.99
N MET A 213 -20.40 14.80 13.58
CA MET A 213 -21.52 14.15 12.90
C MET A 213 -22.76 14.33 13.78
N PRO A 214 -23.92 14.75 13.23
CA PRO A 214 -25.17 14.72 13.98
C PRO A 214 -25.30 13.33 14.56
N MET A 215 -25.36 13.24 15.90
CA MET A 215 -25.72 12.02 16.58
C MET A 215 -27.17 11.72 16.14
N PHE A 216 -27.35 10.89 15.13
CA PHE A 216 -28.65 10.28 14.86
C PHE A 216 -28.88 9.26 15.98
N GLY A 217 -29.33 9.77 17.13
CA GLY A 217 -29.76 8.99 18.27
C GLY A 217 -31.24 8.64 18.14
N GLY A 218 -31.57 7.40 18.53
CA GLY A 218 -32.94 6.91 18.73
C GLY A 218 -33.28 5.73 17.85
#